data_AF-A0A2E9U7B9-F1
#
_entry.id   AF-A0A2E9U7B9-F1
#
_cell.length_a   1.000
_cell.length_b   1.000
_cell.length_c   1.000
_cell.angle_alpha   90.00
_cell.angle_beta   90.00
_cell.angle_gamma   90.00
#
_symmetry.space_group_name_H-M   'P 1'
#
loop_
_entity.id
_entity.type
_entity.pdbx_description
1 polymer ?
#
loop_
_entity_poly.entity_id
_entity_poly.type
_entity_poly.pdbx_seq_one_letter_code
_entity_poly.pdbx_strand_id
1 'polypeptide(L)'
;MQTTFFFGGYAVVGQDFVGPQVGADLRLQTAYAMFWALLGLLAYITYRFESRFGFAAVAALVHDVFIAVGAFSITNREFNLPVVAAFLTIIGYSLNDTVVVFDRIRENRQTQRRMPLAESINLSINQTLSRTMLTSGTTLIVVLSLFFYGGPVINNFAFALLVGVVVGTYSSIFVASPVYYELAKRAIAKKK
;
A
#
# COMPACT_ATOMS: atom_id res chain seq x y z
N MET A 1 9.57 29.78 26.78
CA MET A 1 9.98 30.91 25.92
C MET A 1 11.21 30.44 25.15
N GLN A 2 11.04 29.90 23.93
CA GLN A 2 12.16 29.46 23.09
C GLN A 2 12.77 30.71 22.43
N THR A 3 14.03 31.00 22.74
CA THR A 3 14.80 32.07 22.12
C THR A 3 15.12 31.68 20.69
N THR A 4 14.44 32.30 19.72
CA THR A 4 14.78 32.20 18.29
C THR A 4 16.15 32.85 18.07
N PHE A 5 17.15 32.03 17.75
CA PHE A 5 18.45 32.51 17.30
C PHE A 5 18.33 32.96 15.85
N PHE A 6 18.52 34.26 15.61
CA PHE A 6 18.53 34.85 14.27
C PHE A 6 19.98 35.03 13.80
N PHE A 7 20.32 34.47 12.64
CA PHE A 7 21.57 34.75 11.93
C PHE A 7 21.21 35.50 10.64
N GLY A 8 21.34 36.82 10.66
CA GLY A 8 20.88 37.68 9.56
C GLY A 8 19.34 37.60 9.39
N GLY A 9 18.87 37.45 8.14
CA GLY A 9 17.45 37.33 7.81
C GLY A 9 16.81 35.96 8.05
N TYR A 10 17.54 35.01 8.66
CA TYR A 10 17.08 33.64 8.89
C TYR A 10 16.95 33.37 10.39
N ALA A 11 15.84 32.71 10.77
CA ALA A 11 15.60 32.23 12.13
C ALA A 11 15.83 30.72 12.19
N VAL A 12 16.59 30.25 13.18
CA VAL A 12 16.66 28.81 13.46
C VAL A 12 15.35 28.40 14.14
N VAL A 13 14.50 27.69 13.41
CA VAL A 13 13.17 27.23 13.87
C VAL A 13 13.27 25.90 14.63
N GLY A 14 14.34 25.12 14.42
CA GLY A 14 14.63 23.88 15.13
C GLY A 14 15.87 23.19 14.58
N GLN A 15 16.53 22.36 15.40
CA GLN A 15 17.66 21.53 15.00
C GLN A 15 17.48 20.13 15.61
N ASP A 16 17.29 19.15 14.74
CA ASP A 16 17.20 17.75 15.15
C ASP A 16 18.48 17.01 14.72
N PHE A 17 19.07 16.24 15.64
CA PHE A 17 20.23 15.40 15.35
C PHE A 17 19.88 13.93 15.59
N VAL A 18 20.00 13.11 14.54
CA VAL A 18 19.80 11.67 14.62
C VAL A 18 21.16 10.98 14.49
N GLY A 19 21.57 10.29 15.56
CA GLY A 19 22.82 9.53 15.56
C GLY A 19 22.77 8.31 14.62
N PRO A 20 23.90 7.88 14.03
CA PRO A 20 23.94 6.75 13.08
C PRO A 20 23.34 5.45 13.65
N GLN A 21 23.56 5.19 14.94
CA GLN A 21 23.02 4.03 15.64
C GLN A 21 21.49 4.06 15.69
N VAL A 22 20.91 5.20 16.08
CA VAL A 22 19.46 5.39 16.16
C VAL A 22 18.83 5.26 14.78
N GLY A 23 19.48 5.82 13.74
CA GLY A 23 19.03 5.65 12.36
C GLY A 23 19.03 4.20 11.88
N ALA A 24 20.05 3.41 12.24
CA ALA A 24 20.12 1.99 11.93
C ALA A 24 19.02 1.18 12.65
N ASP A 25 18.80 1.46 13.93
CA ASP A 25 17.77 0.82 14.73
C ASP A 25 16.36 1.13 14.19
N LEU A 26 16.10 2.39 13.79
CA LEU A 26 14.83 2.80 13.18
C LEU A 26 14.55 2.07 11.86
N ARG A 27 15.57 1.86 11.01
CA ARG A 27 15.42 1.09 9.76
C ARG A 27 15.04 -0.36 10.04
N LEU A 28 15.72 -1.00 10.98
CA LEU A 28 15.45 -2.38 11.40
C LEU A 28 14.05 -2.52 12.01
N GLN A 29 13.69 -1.64 12.93
CA GLN A 29 12.36 -1.61 13.55
C GLN A 29 11.26 -1.40 12.51
N THR A 30 11.49 -0.53 11.53
CA THR A 30 10.56 -0.35 10.40
C THR A 30 10.42 -1.61 9.58
N ALA A 31 11.53 -2.27 9.23
CA ALA A 31 11.50 -3.53 8.50
C ALA A 31 10.72 -4.61 9.26
N TYR A 32 10.94 -4.75 10.57
CA TYR A 32 10.18 -5.67 11.41
C TYR A 32 8.70 -5.29 11.50
N ALA A 33 8.36 -4.01 11.66
CA ALA A 33 6.97 -3.56 11.70
C ALA A 33 6.23 -3.89 10.40
N MET A 34 6.85 -3.64 9.24
CA MET A 34 6.29 -4.02 7.94
C MET A 34 6.15 -5.54 7.80
N PHE A 35 7.17 -6.31 8.20
CA PHE A 35 7.12 -7.77 8.15
C PHE A 35 5.98 -8.34 8.99
N TRP A 36 5.85 -7.91 10.25
CA TRP A 36 4.77 -8.34 11.13
C TRP A 36 3.39 -7.87 10.65
N ALA A 37 3.29 -6.67 10.07
CA ALA A 37 2.06 -6.21 9.44
C ALA A 37 1.65 -7.11 8.27
N LEU A 38 2.57 -7.43 7.35
CA LEU A 38 2.33 -8.34 6.23
C LEU A 38 1.96 -9.75 6.70
N LEU A 39 2.63 -10.26 7.74
CA LEU A 39 2.33 -11.58 8.31
C LEU A 39 0.95 -11.61 8.97
N GLY A 40 0.61 -10.59 9.76
CA GLY A 40 -0.72 -10.44 10.35
C GLY A 40 -1.82 -10.36 9.29
N LEU A 41 -1.58 -9.65 8.19
CA LEU A 41 -2.47 -9.58 7.04
C LEU A 41 -2.62 -10.92 6.32
N LEU A 42 -1.52 -11.64 6.09
CA LEU A 42 -1.56 -12.98 5.53
C LEU A 42 -2.37 -13.92 6.42
N ALA A 43 -2.17 -13.88 7.73
CA ALA A 43 -2.93 -14.68 8.69
C ALA A 43 -4.42 -14.34 8.64
N TYR A 44 -4.78 -13.05 8.64
CA TYR A 44 -6.15 -12.59 8.53
C TYR A 44 -6.81 -13.05 7.22
N ILE A 45 -6.17 -12.81 6.07
CA ILE A 45 -6.71 -13.19 4.77
C ILE A 45 -6.79 -14.71 4.64
N THR A 46 -5.80 -15.46 5.10
CA THR A 46 -5.80 -16.94 5.02
C THR A 46 -6.87 -17.55 5.94
N TYR A 47 -7.14 -16.94 7.09
CA TYR A 47 -8.26 -17.34 7.93
C TYR A 47 -9.62 -17.01 7.29
N ARG A 48 -9.72 -15.84 6.64
CA ARG A 48 -10.96 -15.33 6.05
C ARG A 48 -11.28 -15.89 4.65
N PHE A 49 -10.27 -16.27 3.87
CA PHE A 49 -10.31 -16.63 2.44
C PHE A 49 -9.47 -17.89 2.13
N GLU A 50 -9.57 -18.42 0.89
CA GLU A 50 -8.63 -19.45 0.41
C GLU A 50 -7.18 -18.93 0.42
N SER A 51 -6.22 -19.78 0.80
CA SER A 51 -4.79 -19.42 0.93
C SER A 51 -4.18 -18.74 -0.29
N ARG A 52 -4.72 -19.03 -1.49
CA ARG A 52 -4.30 -18.42 -2.77
C ARG A 52 -4.55 -16.91 -2.81
N PHE A 53 -5.66 -16.44 -2.22
CA PHE A 53 -5.94 -15.01 -2.10
C PHE A 53 -4.91 -14.34 -1.18
N GLY A 54 -4.52 -15.00 -0.09
CA GLY A 54 -3.47 -14.53 0.81
C GLY A 54 -2.15 -14.26 0.09
N PHE A 55 -1.65 -15.25 -0.66
CA PHE A 55 -0.39 -15.10 -1.42
C PHE A 55 -0.48 -14.01 -2.49
N ALA A 56 -1.60 -13.92 -3.21
CA ALA A 56 -1.79 -12.89 -4.23
C ALA A 56 -1.84 -11.47 -3.63
N ALA A 57 -2.51 -11.30 -2.49
CA ALA A 57 -2.55 -10.02 -1.77
C ALA A 57 -1.16 -9.62 -1.24
N VAL A 58 -0.41 -10.55 -0.64
CA VAL A 58 0.94 -10.25 -0.15
C VAL A 58 1.89 -9.88 -1.30
N ALA A 59 1.80 -10.56 -2.44
CA ALA A 59 2.61 -10.23 -3.61
C ALA A 59 2.34 -8.80 -4.10
N ALA A 60 1.07 -8.40 -4.16
CA ALA A 60 0.67 -7.03 -4.51
C ALA A 60 1.20 -6.01 -3.49
N LEU A 61 1.06 -6.29 -2.19
CA LEU A 61 1.56 -5.38 -1.14
C LEU A 61 3.08 -5.22 -1.15
N VAL A 62 3.82 -6.31 -1.39
CA VAL A 62 5.28 -6.24 -1.53
C VAL A 62 5.67 -5.35 -2.71
N HIS A 63 4.97 -5.50 -3.84
CA HIS A 63 5.14 -4.63 -5.00
C HIS A 63 4.86 -3.16 -4.65
N ASP A 64 3.78 -2.87 -3.92
CA ASP A 64 3.39 -1.49 -3.60
C ASP A 64 4.41 -0.80 -2.69
N VAL A 65 4.86 -1.50 -1.63
CA VAL A 65 5.89 -1.00 -0.73
C VAL A 65 7.21 -0.83 -1.48
N PHE A 66 7.57 -1.76 -2.37
CA PHE A 66 8.80 -1.66 -3.15
C PHE A 66 8.80 -0.43 -4.05
N ILE A 67 7.70 -0.15 -4.76
CA ILE A 67 7.60 1.06 -5.60
C ILE A 67 7.64 2.33 -4.75
N ALA A 68 6.94 2.34 -3.61
CA ALA A 68 6.93 3.50 -2.74
C ALA A 68 8.34 3.80 -2.18
N VAL A 69 9.09 2.78 -1.73
CA VAL A 69 10.49 2.92 -1.32
C VAL A 69 11.38 3.35 -2.50
N GLY A 70 11.17 2.77 -3.68
CA GLY A 70 11.88 3.15 -4.91
C GLY A 70 11.68 4.63 -5.28
N ALA A 71 10.47 5.15 -5.13
CA ALA A 71 10.16 6.55 -5.38
C ALA A 71 10.91 7.49 -4.41
N PHE A 72 11.05 7.10 -3.13
CA PHE A 72 11.87 7.84 -2.17
C PHE A 72 13.35 7.84 -2.53
N SER A 73 13.86 6.69 -2.98
CA SER A 73 15.25 6.56 -3.44
C SER A 73 15.55 7.47 -4.63
N ILE A 74 14.67 7.49 -5.63
CA ILE A 74 14.85 8.31 -6.84
C ILE A 74 14.74 9.81 -6.55
N THR A 75 13.82 10.20 -5.66
CA THR A 75 13.60 11.62 -5.32
C THR A 75 14.53 12.12 -4.22
N ASN A 76 15.43 11.28 -3.72
CA ASN A 76 16.39 11.58 -2.65
C ASN A 76 15.73 12.22 -1.41
N ARG A 77 14.55 11.70 -1.04
CA ARG A 77 13.77 12.18 0.10
C ARG A 77 14.20 11.48 1.38
N GLU A 78 14.18 12.23 2.48
CA GLU A 78 14.52 11.71 3.80
C GLU A 78 13.50 10.68 4.29
N PHE A 79 14.03 9.58 4.83
CA PHE A 79 13.24 8.52 5.46
C PHE A 79 13.17 8.77 6.97
N ASN A 80 12.03 9.25 7.45
CA ASN A 80 11.79 9.55 8.86
C ASN A 80 10.57 8.79 9.42
N LEU A 81 10.30 8.92 10.72
CA LEU A 81 9.20 8.24 11.41
C LEU A 81 7.82 8.50 10.76
N PRO A 82 7.44 9.73 10.38
CA PRO A 82 6.23 9.97 9.61
C PRO A 82 6.13 9.14 8.33
N VAL A 83 7.22 9.03 7.57
CA VAL A 83 7.25 8.22 6.33
C VAL A 83 6.98 6.74 6.63
N VAL A 84 7.47 6.21 7.76
CA VAL A 84 7.13 4.84 8.21
C VAL A 84 5.64 4.68 8.47
N ALA A 85 5.03 5.64 9.17
CA ALA A 85 3.59 5.64 9.40
C ALA A 85 2.81 5.68 8.08
N ALA A 86 3.27 6.47 7.10
CA ALA A 86 2.68 6.50 5.76
C ALA A 86 2.74 5.14 5.07
N PHE A 87 3.85 4.40 5.13
CA PHE A 87 3.93 3.05 4.56
C PHE A 87 2.94 2.08 5.21
N LEU A 88 2.80 2.11 6.54
CA LEU A 88 1.81 1.30 7.23
C LEU A 88 0.38 1.66 6.80
N THR A 89 0.10 2.96 6.58
CA THR A 89 -1.19 3.42 6.04
C THR A 89 -1.43 2.91 4.62
N ILE A 90 -0.42 2.96 3.75
CA ILE A 90 -0.52 2.48 2.36
C ILE A 90 -0.82 0.98 2.30
N ILE A 91 -0.17 0.20 3.17
CA ILE A 91 -0.43 -1.25 3.27
C ILE A 91 -1.92 -1.50 3.57
N GLY A 92 -2.50 -0.79 4.55
CA GLY A 92 -3.92 -0.94 4.88
C GLY A 92 -4.84 -0.46 3.76
N TYR A 93 -4.50 0.66 3.13
CA TYR A 93 -5.26 1.26 2.04
C TYR A 93 -5.30 0.34 0.80
N SER A 94 -4.15 -0.13 0.32
CA SER A 94 -4.07 -1.03 -0.85
C SER A 94 -4.75 -2.37 -0.60
N LEU A 95 -4.63 -2.89 0.63
CA LEU A 95 -5.29 -4.12 1.02
C LEU A 95 -6.82 -4.00 1.02
N ASN A 96 -7.36 -2.83 1.41
CA ASN A 96 -8.81 -2.60 1.37
C ASN A 96 -9.38 -2.83 -0.04
N ASP A 97 -8.74 -2.28 -1.08
CA ASP A 97 -9.19 -2.48 -2.46
C ASP A 97 -9.01 -3.94 -2.90
N THR A 98 -7.88 -4.57 -2.57
CA THR A 98 -7.60 -5.97 -2.90
C THR A 98 -8.65 -6.92 -2.30
N VAL A 99 -9.04 -6.72 -1.03
CA VAL A 99 -10.04 -7.54 -0.35
C VAL A 99 -11.40 -7.42 -1.00
N VAL A 100 -11.81 -6.21 -1.40
CA VAL A 100 -13.11 -5.99 -2.05
C VAL A 100 -13.17 -6.71 -3.41
N VAL A 101 -12.11 -6.61 -4.22
CA VAL A 101 -12.02 -7.32 -5.49
C VAL A 101 -12.06 -8.84 -5.27
N PHE A 102 -11.31 -9.35 -4.28
CA PHE A 102 -11.24 -10.77 -3.98
C PHE A 102 -12.55 -11.34 -3.45
N ASP A 103 -13.25 -10.61 -2.59
CA ASP A 103 -14.57 -11.03 -2.11
C ASP A 103 -15.56 -11.08 -3.27
N ARG A 104 -15.51 -10.09 -4.19
CA ARG A 104 -16.35 -10.12 -5.39
C ARG A 104 -16.00 -11.25 -6.36
N ILE A 105 -14.72 -11.62 -6.50
CA ILE A 105 -14.29 -12.81 -7.25
C ILE A 105 -14.89 -14.06 -6.61
N ARG A 106 -14.78 -14.20 -5.29
CA ARG A 106 -15.32 -15.33 -4.54
C ARG A 106 -16.83 -15.45 -4.70
N GLU A 107 -17.56 -14.34 -4.61
CA GLU A 107 -19.01 -14.30 -4.79
C GLU A 107 -19.43 -14.72 -6.21
N ASN A 108 -18.83 -14.13 -7.25
CA ASN A 108 -19.13 -14.49 -8.64
C ASN A 108 -18.79 -15.96 -8.92
N ARG A 109 -17.72 -16.50 -8.33
CA ARG A 109 -17.37 -17.93 -8.44
C ARG A 109 -18.40 -18.86 -7.78
N GLN A 110 -19.08 -18.41 -6.72
CA GLN A 110 -20.13 -19.19 -6.05
C GLN A 110 -21.45 -19.17 -6.82
N THR A 111 -21.83 -18.00 -7.33
CA THR A 111 -23.11 -17.77 -8.02
C THR A 111 -23.07 -18.21 -9.49
N GLN A 112 -21.94 -18.02 -10.18
CA GLN A 112 -21.76 -18.31 -11.61
C GLN A 112 -20.76 -19.46 -11.82
N ARG A 113 -21.09 -20.65 -11.29
CA ARG A 113 -20.16 -21.81 -11.23
C ARG A 113 -19.63 -22.29 -12.57
N ARG A 114 -20.37 -22.07 -13.66
CA ARG A 114 -19.99 -22.48 -15.03
C ARG A 114 -19.06 -21.48 -15.73
N MET A 115 -18.90 -20.28 -15.18
CA MET A 115 -18.13 -19.24 -15.83
C MET A 115 -16.61 -19.49 -15.71
N PRO A 116 -15.83 -19.32 -16.79
CA PRO A 116 -14.39 -19.41 -16.76
C PRO A 116 -13.76 -18.48 -15.71
N LEU A 117 -12.65 -18.91 -15.11
CA LEU A 117 -11.95 -18.16 -14.06
C LEU A 117 -11.56 -16.74 -14.53
N ALA A 118 -11.03 -16.59 -15.75
CA ALA A 118 -10.63 -15.30 -16.30
C ALA A 118 -11.81 -14.34 -16.44
N GLU A 119 -12.93 -14.83 -16.95
CA GLU A 119 -14.14 -14.04 -17.13
C GLU A 119 -14.72 -13.63 -15.77
N SER A 120 -14.71 -14.53 -14.78
CA SER A 120 -15.14 -14.24 -13.40
C SER A 120 -14.32 -13.14 -12.76
N ILE A 121 -13.00 -13.14 -12.97
CA ILE A 121 -12.13 -12.09 -12.46
C ILE A 121 -12.44 -10.76 -13.15
N ASN A 122 -12.54 -10.76 -14.48
CA ASN A 122 -12.85 -9.56 -15.24
C ASN A 122 -14.21 -8.95 -14.85
N LEU A 123 -15.24 -9.78 -14.66
CA LEU A 123 -16.55 -9.33 -14.20
C LEU A 123 -16.47 -8.70 -12.80
N SER A 124 -15.75 -9.34 -11.87
CA SER A 124 -15.59 -8.84 -10.50
C SER A 124 -14.84 -7.51 -10.44
N ILE A 125 -13.80 -7.33 -11.25
CA ILE A 125 -13.07 -6.07 -11.38
C ILE A 125 -14.02 -4.97 -11.87
N ASN A 126 -14.77 -5.21 -12.95
CA ASN A 126 -15.70 -4.22 -13.48
C ASN A 126 -16.80 -3.83 -12.47
N GLN A 127 -17.30 -4.79 -11.69
CA GLN A 127 -18.33 -4.53 -10.67
C GLN A 127 -17.80 -3.73 -9.46
N THR A 128 -16.49 -3.77 -9.20
CA THR A 128 -15.87 -3.10 -8.05
C THR A 128 -15.17 -1.80 -8.43
N LEU A 129 -14.90 -1.58 -9.71
CA LEU A 129 -14.14 -0.44 -10.24
C LEU A 129 -14.67 0.91 -9.77
N SER A 130 -15.99 1.14 -9.81
CA SER A 130 -16.57 2.42 -9.38
C SER A 130 -16.28 2.72 -7.91
N ARG A 131 -16.31 1.70 -7.05
CA ARG A 131 -15.99 1.87 -5.63
C ARG A 131 -14.51 2.21 -5.45
N THR A 132 -13.62 1.43 -6.07
CA THR A 132 -12.17 1.63 -6.04
C THR A 132 -11.76 3.01 -6.56
N MET A 133 -12.38 3.47 -7.65
CA MET A 133 -12.11 4.81 -8.20
C MET A 133 -12.61 5.93 -7.28
N LEU A 134 -13.75 5.76 -6.61
CA LEU A 134 -14.27 6.75 -5.67
C LEU A 134 -13.45 6.83 -4.38
N THR A 135 -13.06 5.68 -3.80
CA THR A 135 -12.21 5.65 -2.60
C THR A 135 -10.82 6.21 -2.87
N SER A 136 -10.20 5.83 -3.99
CA SER A 136 -8.91 6.38 -4.41
C SER A 136 -8.96 7.84 -4.81
N GLY A 137 -9.95 8.26 -5.57
CA GLY A 137 -10.10 9.66 -5.98
C GLY A 137 -10.26 10.60 -4.79
N THR A 138 -11.11 10.26 -3.83
CA THR A 138 -11.31 11.08 -2.62
C THR A 138 -10.05 11.14 -1.76
N THR A 139 -9.34 10.02 -1.60
CA THR A 139 -8.06 9.98 -0.87
C THR A 139 -6.99 10.80 -1.58
N LEU A 140 -6.90 10.72 -2.91
CA LEU A 140 -5.96 11.50 -3.72
C LEU A 140 -6.20 13.00 -3.57
N ILE A 141 -7.44 13.47 -3.54
CA ILE A 141 -7.74 14.90 -3.35
C ILE A 141 -7.18 15.40 -2.02
N VAL A 142 -7.39 14.64 -0.94
CA VAL A 142 -6.86 14.98 0.40
C VAL A 142 -5.34 14.96 0.41
N VAL A 143 -4.73 13.91 -0.14
CA VAL A 143 -3.28 13.75 -0.15
C VAL A 143 -2.60 14.80 -1.03
N LEU A 144 -3.18 15.19 -2.16
CA LEU A 144 -2.70 16.29 -2.99
C LEU A 144 -2.74 17.61 -2.23
N SER A 145 -3.82 17.85 -1.48
CA SER A 145 -3.93 19.05 -0.64
C SER A 145 -2.84 19.07 0.44
N LEU A 146 -2.58 17.94 1.10
CA LEU A 146 -1.48 17.81 2.05
C LEU A 146 -0.10 17.98 1.39
N PHE A 147 0.08 17.48 0.17
CA PHE A 147 1.35 17.57 -0.54
C PHE A 147 1.68 19.03 -0.92
N PHE A 148 0.72 19.77 -1.48
CA PHE A 148 0.94 21.15 -1.92
C PHE A 148 0.85 22.18 -0.78
N TYR A 149 -0.04 21.98 0.19
CA TYR A 149 -0.32 22.98 1.24
C TYR A 149 0.15 22.58 2.65
N GLY A 150 0.63 21.35 2.85
CA GLY A 150 0.99 20.84 4.17
C GLY A 150 2.31 21.35 4.75
N GLY A 151 3.17 21.97 3.93
CA GLY A 151 4.49 22.43 4.35
C GLY A 151 5.53 21.30 4.48
N PRO A 152 6.79 21.64 4.81
CA PRO A 152 7.93 20.73 4.67
C PRO A 152 7.89 19.53 5.62
N VAL A 153 7.31 19.68 6.81
CA VAL A 153 7.27 18.64 7.85
C VAL A 153 6.48 17.41 7.40
N ILE A 154 5.34 17.62 6.75
CA ILE A 154 4.45 16.53 6.30
C ILE A 154 4.55 16.26 4.79
N ASN A 155 5.40 16.98 4.07
CA ASN A 155 5.53 16.80 2.62
C ASN A 155 6.03 15.39 2.25
N ASN A 156 7.00 14.85 2.99
CA ASN A 156 7.47 13.47 2.78
C ASN A 156 6.38 12.44 3.12
N PHE A 157 5.62 12.66 4.19
CA PHE A 157 4.47 11.82 4.53
C PHE A 157 3.42 11.82 3.41
N ALA A 158 3.04 13.01 2.92
CA ALA A 158 2.07 13.16 1.84
C ALA A 158 2.58 12.56 0.52
N PHE A 159 3.88 12.70 0.23
CA PHE A 159 4.51 12.09 -0.94
C PHE A 159 4.42 10.56 -0.91
N ALA A 160 4.71 9.94 0.25
CA ALA A 160 4.54 8.50 0.43
C ALA A 160 3.10 8.06 0.15
N LEU A 161 2.12 8.71 0.78
CA LEU A 161 0.70 8.41 0.55
C LEU A 161 0.30 8.61 -0.91
N LEU A 162 0.82 9.64 -1.58
CA LEU A 162 0.49 9.92 -2.97
C LEU A 162 0.93 8.78 -3.88
N VAL A 163 2.19 8.37 -3.76
CA VAL A 163 2.73 7.23 -4.51
C VAL A 163 1.96 5.95 -4.15
N GLY A 164 1.74 5.70 -2.86
CA GLY A 164 1.11 4.48 -2.39
C GLY A 164 -0.36 4.34 -2.81
N VAL A 165 -1.14 5.42 -2.81
CA VAL A 165 -2.53 5.40 -3.27
C VAL A 165 -2.57 5.10 -4.77
N VAL A 166 -1.79 5.83 -5.57
CA VAL A 166 -1.71 5.59 -7.02
C VAL A 166 -1.34 4.14 -7.32
N VAL A 167 -0.30 3.64 -6.63
CA VAL A 167 0.22 2.29 -6.85
C VAL A 167 -0.76 1.22 -6.38
N GLY A 168 -1.30 1.35 -5.17
CA GLY A 168 -2.25 0.39 -4.60
C GLY A 168 -3.53 0.27 -5.42
N THR A 169 -4.06 1.39 -5.92
CA THR A 169 -5.28 1.40 -6.74
C THR A 169 -5.12 0.57 -8.01
N TYR A 170 -3.99 0.68 -8.73
CA TYR A 170 -3.78 -0.15 -9.92
C TYR A 170 -3.34 -1.58 -9.56
N SER A 171 -2.57 -1.76 -8.48
CA SER A 171 -1.99 -3.04 -8.09
C SER A 171 -3.06 -4.08 -7.75
N SER A 172 -4.15 -3.69 -7.10
CA SER A 172 -5.29 -4.59 -6.82
C SER A 172 -5.90 -5.19 -8.10
N ILE A 173 -5.90 -4.43 -9.20
CA ILE A 173 -6.48 -4.81 -10.49
C ILE A 173 -5.46 -5.55 -11.37
N PHE A 174 -4.25 -5.00 -11.51
CA PHE A 174 -3.25 -5.46 -12.50
C PHE A 174 -2.15 -6.35 -11.92
N VAL A 175 -2.04 -6.47 -10.60
CA VAL A 175 -1.04 -7.35 -9.94
C VAL A 175 -1.73 -8.45 -9.17
N ALA A 176 -2.60 -8.10 -8.21
CA ALA A 176 -3.24 -9.08 -7.33
C ALA A 176 -4.13 -10.07 -8.10
N SER A 177 -4.96 -9.57 -9.01
CA SER A 177 -5.91 -10.40 -9.78
C SER A 177 -5.22 -11.37 -10.76
N PRO A 178 -4.20 -10.97 -11.55
CA PRO A 178 -3.43 -11.90 -12.37
C PRO A 178 -2.60 -12.92 -11.57
N VAL A 179 -1.99 -12.50 -10.45
CA VAL A 179 -1.26 -13.44 -9.57
C VAL A 179 -2.22 -14.50 -9.02
N TYR A 180 -3.41 -14.08 -8.57
CA TYR A 180 -4.45 -15.02 -8.17
C TYR A 180 -4.87 -15.95 -9.32
N TYR A 181 -5.07 -15.42 -10.52
CA TYR A 181 -5.44 -16.21 -11.71
C TYR A 181 -4.43 -17.34 -11.96
N GLU A 182 -3.13 -17.02 -11.94
CA GLU A 182 -2.08 -18.00 -12.21
C GLU A 182 -1.98 -19.06 -11.10
N LEU A 183 -2.07 -18.66 -9.83
CA LEU A 183 -2.09 -19.58 -8.69
C LEU A 183 -3.30 -20.52 -8.73
N ALA A 184 -4.49 -20.00 -9.04
CA ALA A 184 -5.70 -20.78 -9.16
C ALA A 184 -5.66 -21.75 -10.36
N LYS A 185 -5.17 -21.29 -11.51
CA LYS A 185 -5.00 -22.13 -12.71
C LYS A 185 -4.08 -23.32 -12.45
N ARG A 186 -2.91 -23.10 -11.82
CA ARG A 186 -1.97 -24.17 -11.46
C ARG A 186 -2.58 -25.20 -10.52
N ALA A 187 -3.38 -24.75 -9.55
CA ALA A 187 -4.05 -25.66 -8.62
C ALA A 187 -5.13 -26.52 -9.28
N ILE A 188 -5.84 -25.99 -10.28
CA ILE A 188 -6.81 -26.77 -11.08
C ILE A 188 -6.08 -27.79 -11.94
N ALA A 189 -4.96 -27.42 -12.59
CA ALA A 189 -4.17 -28.32 -13.43
C ALA A 189 -3.58 -29.49 -12.63
N LYS A 190 -3.16 -29.26 -11.38
CA LYS A 190 -2.60 -30.31 -10.51
C LYS A 190 -3.64 -31.31 -9.98
N LYS A 191 -4.94 -31.01 -10.15
CA LYS A 191 -6.07 -31.83 -9.68
C LYS A 191 -6.67 -32.69 -10.79
N LYS A 192 -6.18 -32.55 -12.02
CA LYS A 192 -6.59 -33.27 -13.23
C LYS A 192 -5.51 -34.28 -13.60
#